data_AF-M3A301-F1
#
_entry.id   AF-M3A301-F1
#
_cell.length_a   1.000
_cell.length_b   1.000
_cell.length_c   1.000
_cell.angle_alpha   90.00
_cell.angle_beta   90.00
_cell.angle_gamma   90.00
#
_symmetry.space_group_name_H-M   'P 1'
#
loop_
_entity.id
_entity.type
_entity.pdbx_description
1 polymer ?
#
loop_
_entity_poly.entity_id
_entity_poly.type
_entity_poly.pdbx_seq_one_letter_code
_entity_poly.pdbx_strand_id
1 'polypeptide(L)'
;MGTRSLICVYYKGQFMIAQYAQWDGYPEGQGWDIVQFLLRSSNIKALKTGLQYIKVIESNDQLNQQVVNNDQGPFPSPASLSRETGAKILEIVAQATEQNAVPIVKELGFVNDGLFCEWAYVVDLDKEVLEVYAGQFGLERRGMSGGAERFKEVGGGQVGLLQSISFADLPNTCGEFEELFAVAECDEEAEEDT
;
A
#
# COMPACT_ATOMS: atom_id res chain seq x y z
N MET A 1 1.18 4.44 -18.51
CA MET A 1 2.11 3.87 -17.51
C MET A 1 1.84 4.62 -16.22
N GLY A 2 1.76 3.92 -15.09
CA GLY A 2 1.47 4.51 -13.79
C GLY A 2 2.32 3.84 -12.73
N THR A 3 2.58 4.58 -11.64
CA THR A 3 3.40 4.09 -10.54
C THR A 3 2.59 3.14 -9.68
N ARG A 4 3.04 1.89 -9.62
CA ARG A 4 2.31 0.83 -8.94
C ARG A 4 2.71 0.76 -7.48
N SER A 5 1.76 0.41 -6.63
CA SER A 5 2.03 0.22 -5.22
C SER A 5 1.23 -0.93 -4.61
N LEU A 6 1.69 -1.37 -3.44
CA LEU A 6 0.98 -2.32 -2.59
C LEU A 6 0.54 -1.63 -1.30
N ILE A 7 -0.75 -1.69 -0.99
CA ILE A 7 -1.31 -1.06 0.21
C ILE A 7 -1.79 -2.15 1.15
N CYS A 8 -1.14 -2.24 2.30
CA CYS A 8 -1.32 -3.29 3.27
C CYS A 8 -1.90 -2.76 4.58
N VAL A 9 -2.74 -3.59 5.22
CA VAL A 9 -3.15 -3.40 6.61
C VAL A 9 -2.73 -4.63 7.41
N TYR A 10 -1.90 -4.39 8.41
CA TYR A 10 -1.44 -5.40 9.35
C TYR A 10 -2.15 -5.23 10.69
N TYR A 11 -2.80 -6.28 11.17
CA TYR A 11 -3.56 -6.25 12.42
C TYR A 11 -3.72 -7.65 12.99
N LYS A 12 -3.66 -7.78 14.32
CA LYS A 12 -3.71 -9.06 15.05
C LYS A 12 -2.65 -10.06 14.56
N GLY A 13 -1.44 -9.57 14.31
CA GLY A 13 -0.32 -10.43 13.94
C GLY A 13 -0.38 -10.99 12.51
N GLN A 14 -1.21 -10.44 11.63
CA GLN A 14 -1.29 -10.88 10.23
C GLN A 14 -1.68 -9.76 9.26
N PHE A 15 -1.38 -9.98 7.97
CA PHE A 15 -1.87 -9.12 6.89
C PHE A 15 -3.34 -9.39 6.60
N MET A 16 -4.18 -8.42 6.97
CA MET A 16 -5.62 -8.44 6.73
C MET A 16 -5.97 -7.94 5.33
N ILE A 17 -5.21 -6.95 4.82
CA ILE A 17 -5.38 -6.35 3.49
C ILE A 17 -4.03 -6.32 2.79
N ALA A 18 -4.04 -6.58 1.48
CA ALA A 18 -2.91 -6.40 0.58
C ALA A 18 -3.44 -6.04 -0.82
N GLN A 19 -3.77 -4.76 -0.98
CA GLN A 19 -4.40 -4.20 -2.17
C GLN A 19 -3.33 -3.76 -3.17
N TYR A 20 -3.36 -4.35 -4.36
CA TYR A 20 -2.62 -3.81 -5.49
C TYR A 20 -3.25 -2.51 -6.00
N ALA A 21 -2.41 -1.51 -6.26
CA ALA A 21 -2.81 -0.23 -6.84
C ALA A 21 -2.00 0.03 -8.11
N GLN A 22 -2.69 0.32 -9.21
CA GLN A 22 -2.03 0.54 -10.49
C GLN A 22 -1.41 1.94 -10.64
N TRP A 23 -2.00 2.95 -10.00
CA TRP A 23 -1.73 4.36 -10.28
C TRP A 23 -1.31 5.13 -9.03
N ASP A 24 -0.54 6.19 -9.26
CA ASP A 24 -0.17 7.21 -8.29
C ASP A 24 0.49 6.67 -7.01
N GLY A 25 1.20 5.54 -7.10
CA GLY A 25 1.78 4.85 -5.94
C GLY A 25 2.84 5.62 -5.14
N TYR A 26 3.24 6.82 -5.56
CA TYR A 26 4.22 7.66 -4.85
C TYR A 26 3.71 8.16 -3.48
N PRO A 27 4.63 8.63 -2.60
CA PRO A 27 4.27 9.25 -1.34
C PRO A 27 3.27 10.40 -1.47
N GLU A 28 3.37 11.24 -2.51
CA GLU A 28 2.46 12.35 -2.79
C GLU A 28 1.08 11.94 -3.30
N GLY A 29 0.93 10.69 -3.77
CA GLY A 29 -0.32 10.14 -4.27
C GLY A 29 -0.97 9.21 -3.26
N GLN A 30 -0.91 7.90 -3.52
CA GLN A 30 -1.48 6.88 -2.66
C GLN A 30 -0.92 6.92 -1.23
N GLY A 31 0.36 7.28 -1.07
CA GLY A 31 0.96 7.44 0.27
C GLY A 31 0.27 8.53 1.08
N TRP A 32 0.01 9.68 0.46
CA TRP A 32 -0.63 10.82 1.10
C TRP A 32 -2.11 10.56 1.39
N ASP A 33 -2.82 9.89 0.48
CA ASP A 33 -4.20 9.44 0.72
C ASP A 33 -4.28 8.55 1.98
N ILE A 34 -3.29 7.68 2.20
CA ILE A 34 -3.18 6.86 3.43
C ILE A 34 -2.93 7.76 4.65
N VAL A 35 -2.01 8.72 4.58
CA VAL A 35 -1.73 9.64 5.69
C VAL A 35 -2.98 10.44 6.06
N GLN A 36 -3.69 11.01 5.07
CA GLN A 36 -4.94 11.74 5.29
C GLN A 36 -6.01 10.88 5.98
N PHE A 37 -6.09 9.61 5.61
CA PHE A 37 -6.97 8.66 6.27
C PHE A 37 -6.57 8.45 7.75
N LEU A 38 -5.27 8.27 8.02
CA LEU A 38 -4.73 7.94 9.35
C LEU A 38 -4.72 9.14 10.32
N LEU A 39 -4.61 10.36 9.83
CA LEU A 39 -4.67 11.59 10.66
C LEU A 39 -5.98 11.70 11.47
N ARG A 40 -7.03 10.99 11.07
CA ARG A 40 -8.32 10.97 11.78
C ARG A 40 -8.43 9.71 12.62
N SER A 41 -8.34 9.86 13.95
CA SER A 41 -8.50 8.73 14.89
C SER A 41 -9.85 7.99 14.77
N SER A 42 -10.91 8.67 14.30
CA SER A 42 -12.20 8.04 13.99
C SER A 42 -12.10 7.04 12.85
N ASN A 43 -11.30 7.33 11.82
CA ASN A 43 -11.08 6.45 10.67
C ASN A 43 -10.36 5.17 11.10
N ILE A 44 -9.35 5.28 11.97
CA ILE A 44 -8.63 4.13 12.51
C ILE A 44 -9.58 3.20 13.30
N LYS A 45 -10.45 3.77 14.14
CA LYS A 45 -11.46 3.00 14.89
C LYS A 45 -12.46 2.32 13.96
N ALA A 46 -12.93 3.03 12.94
CA ALA A 46 -13.83 2.50 11.92
C ALA A 46 -13.17 1.37 11.13
N LEU A 47 -11.91 1.53 10.71
CA LEU A 47 -11.13 0.50 10.03
C LEU A 47 -10.98 -0.77 10.90
N LYS A 48 -10.58 -0.63 12.17
CA LYS A 48 -10.49 -1.78 13.12
C LYS A 48 -11.82 -2.53 13.26
N THR A 49 -12.95 -1.83 13.15
CA THR A 49 -14.29 -2.42 13.21
C THR A 49 -14.65 -3.10 11.89
N GLY A 50 -14.46 -2.40 10.77
CA GLY A 50 -14.75 -2.86 9.42
C GLY A 50 -13.94 -4.08 8.99
N LEU A 51 -12.72 -4.24 9.50
CA LEU A 51 -11.89 -5.42 9.31
C LEU A 51 -12.54 -6.73 9.77
N GLN A 52 -13.58 -6.68 10.61
CA GLN A 52 -14.35 -7.87 11.02
C GLN A 52 -15.33 -8.34 9.93
N TYR A 53 -15.63 -7.48 8.97
CA TYR A 53 -16.61 -7.71 7.90
C TYR A 53 -15.94 -7.84 6.53
N ILE A 54 -14.65 -8.20 6.48
CA ILE A 54 -13.97 -8.52 5.23
C ILE A 54 -14.19 -10.00 4.89
N LYS A 55 -14.36 -10.28 3.61
CA LYS A 55 -14.44 -11.64 3.07
C LYS A 55 -13.26 -11.86 2.14
N VAL A 56 -12.27 -12.60 2.61
CA VAL A 56 -11.13 -12.99 1.76
C VAL A 56 -11.63 -13.92 0.68
N ILE A 57 -11.32 -13.58 -0.56
CA ILE A 57 -11.61 -14.36 -1.74
C ILE A 57 -10.31 -15.00 -2.23
N GLU A 58 -10.34 -16.29 -2.50
CA GLU A 58 -9.23 -16.98 -3.16
C GLU A 58 -9.30 -16.74 -4.68
N SER A 59 -8.19 -16.33 -5.28
CA SER A 59 -8.09 -15.97 -6.71
C SER A 59 -8.41 -17.12 -7.69
N ASN A 60 -8.51 -18.36 -7.20
CA ASN A 60 -8.74 -19.56 -8.02
C ASN A 60 -10.20 -19.98 -8.11
N ASP A 61 -11.12 -19.32 -7.41
CA ASP A 61 -12.55 -19.58 -7.57
C ASP A 61 -13.03 -19.02 -8.91
N GLN A 62 -13.50 -19.90 -9.81
CA GLN A 62 -13.91 -19.53 -11.18
C GLN A 62 -15.03 -18.47 -11.22
N LEU A 63 -15.87 -18.42 -10.17
CA LEU A 63 -16.89 -17.38 -9.99
C LEU A 63 -16.29 -16.01 -9.64
N ASN A 64 -15.17 -16.00 -8.91
CA ASN A 64 -14.50 -14.77 -8.49
C ASN A 64 -13.61 -14.19 -9.60
N GLN A 65 -13.08 -15.03 -10.49
CA GLN A 65 -12.36 -14.56 -11.68
C GLN A 65 -13.26 -13.73 -12.61
N GLN A 66 -14.56 -14.05 -12.71
CA GLN A 66 -15.50 -13.23 -13.48
C GLN A 66 -15.78 -11.87 -12.83
N VAL A 67 -15.64 -11.74 -11.51
CA VAL A 67 -15.87 -10.48 -10.78
C VAL A 67 -14.60 -9.63 -10.71
N VAL A 68 -13.43 -10.26 -10.60
CA VAL A 68 -12.11 -9.59 -10.55
C VAL A 68 -11.66 -9.12 -11.94
N ASN A 69 -11.94 -9.88 -13.00
CA ASN A 69 -11.42 -9.60 -14.34
C ASN A 69 -12.39 -8.84 -15.27
N ASN A 70 -13.66 -8.66 -14.88
CA ASN A 70 -14.64 -7.95 -15.70
C ASN A 70 -14.90 -6.53 -15.18
N ASP A 71 -13.98 -5.61 -15.46
CA ASP A 71 -14.36 -4.18 -15.54
C ASP A 71 -15.26 -3.90 -16.77
N GLN A 72 -15.50 -4.91 -17.63
CA GLN A 72 -16.26 -4.84 -18.90
C GLN A 72 -17.41 -5.87 -18.99
N GLY A 73 -17.70 -6.60 -17.91
CA GLY A 73 -18.82 -7.55 -17.86
C GLY A 73 -20.16 -6.88 -17.56
N PRO A 74 -21.29 -7.60 -17.63
CA PRO A 74 -22.61 -7.01 -17.41
C PRO A 74 -22.86 -6.51 -15.98
N PHE A 75 -21.99 -6.86 -15.02
CA PHE A 75 -22.03 -6.36 -13.64
C PHE A 75 -20.68 -5.73 -13.30
N PRO A 76 -20.65 -4.49 -12.76
CA PRO A 76 -19.40 -3.87 -12.34
C PRO A 76 -18.76 -4.65 -11.20
N SER A 77 -17.43 -4.79 -11.25
CA SER A 77 -16.62 -5.35 -10.18
C SER A 77 -16.83 -4.50 -8.89
N PRO A 78 -16.89 -5.13 -7.70
CA PRO A 78 -16.86 -4.38 -6.44
C PRO A 78 -15.64 -3.48 -6.40
N ALA A 79 -15.81 -2.23 -5.93
CA ALA A 79 -14.71 -1.28 -5.84
C ALA A 79 -13.51 -1.87 -5.07
N SER A 80 -13.73 -2.67 -4.03
CA SER A 80 -12.64 -3.33 -3.28
C SER A 80 -11.79 -4.32 -4.07
N LEU A 81 -12.21 -4.72 -5.27
CA LEU A 81 -11.47 -5.62 -6.16
C LEU A 81 -10.85 -4.89 -7.35
N SER A 82 -11.14 -3.59 -7.52
CA SER A 82 -10.59 -2.80 -8.61
C SER A 82 -9.15 -2.40 -8.35
N ARG A 83 -8.29 -2.55 -9.36
CA ARG A 83 -6.91 -2.04 -9.40
C ARG A 83 -6.82 -0.50 -9.30
N GLU A 84 -7.94 0.18 -9.50
CA GLU A 84 -8.07 1.65 -9.45
C GLU A 84 -8.35 2.16 -8.03
N THR A 85 -8.66 1.25 -7.09
CA THR A 85 -9.10 1.64 -5.75
C THR A 85 -7.99 2.18 -4.88
N GLY A 86 -6.81 1.56 -4.93
CA GLY A 86 -5.66 2.00 -4.13
C GLY A 86 -6.00 2.21 -2.66
N ALA A 87 -5.62 3.38 -2.12
CA ALA A 87 -5.75 3.75 -0.71
C ALA A 87 -7.20 3.85 -0.25
N LYS A 88 -8.16 4.05 -1.17
CA LYS A 88 -9.60 4.09 -0.86
C LYS A 88 -10.11 2.76 -0.30
N ILE A 89 -9.35 1.67 -0.43
CA ILE A 89 -9.66 0.41 0.26
C ILE A 89 -9.80 0.60 1.77
N LEU A 90 -9.04 1.52 2.37
CA LEU A 90 -9.11 1.83 3.80
C LEU A 90 -10.48 2.42 4.16
N GLU A 91 -11.01 3.32 3.33
CA GLU A 91 -12.34 3.91 3.51
C GLU A 91 -13.46 2.89 3.26
N ILE A 92 -13.33 2.10 2.20
CA ILE A 92 -14.31 1.06 1.86
C ILE A 92 -14.44 0.07 3.01
N VAL A 93 -13.30 -0.40 3.55
CA VAL A 93 -13.31 -1.32 4.68
C VAL A 93 -13.80 -0.64 5.95
N ALA A 94 -13.43 0.62 6.21
CA ALA A 94 -13.92 1.35 7.37
C ALA A 94 -15.45 1.53 7.40
N GLN A 95 -16.11 1.49 6.24
CA GLN A 95 -17.56 1.55 6.10
C GLN A 95 -18.24 0.16 6.04
N ALA A 96 -17.46 -0.92 6.12
CA ALA A 96 -17.98 -2.29 6.04
C ALA A 96 -18.89 -2.62 7.23
N THR A 97 -19.96 -3.36 6.95
CA THR A 97 -20.90 -3.86 7.96
C THR A 97 -21.20 -5.34 7.72
N GLU A 98 -21.85 -6.00 8.68
CA GLU A 98 -22.24 -7.40 8.55
C GLU A 98 -23.13 -7.64 7.31
N GLN A 99 -24.03 -6.70 7.01
CA GLN A 99 -24.94 -6.80 5.85
C GLN A 99 -24.23 -6.46 4.52
N ASN A 100 -23.10 -5.75 4.58
CA ASN A 100 -22.33 -5.32 3.42
C ASN A 100 -20.85 -5.65 3.61
N ALA A 101 -20.57 -6.96 3.67
CA ALA A 101 -19.21 -7.46 3.81
C ALA A 101 -18.38 -7.14 2.56
N VAL A 102 -17.13 -6.74 2.77
CA VAL A 102 -16.25 -6.29 1.69
C VAL A 102 -15.41 -7.46 1.16
N PRO A 103 -15.54 -7.85 -0.12
CA PRO A 103 -14.69 -8.87 -0.71
C PRO A 103 -13.28 -8.33 -0.94
N ILE A 104 -12.24 -9.11 -0.58
CA ILE A 104 -10.83 -8.71 -0.73
C ILE A 104 -10.01 -9.88 -1.27
N VAL A 105 -9.12 -9.59 -2.22
CA VAL A 105 -8.04 -10.50 -2.66
C VAL A 105 -6.73 -9.99 -2.08
N LYS A 106 -5.91 -10.88 -1.50
CA LYS A 106 -4.62 -10.52 -0.91
C LYS A 106 -3.50 -10.74 -1.90
N GLU A 107 -2.96 -9.67 -2.45
CA GLU A 107 -1.89 -9.70 -3.45
C GLU A 107 -0.49 -9.51 -2.84
N LEU A 108 -0.26 -10.08 -1.65
CA LEU A 108 1.02 -9.93 -0.92
C LEU A 108 2.24 -10.33 -1.75
N GLY A 109 2.11 -11.31 -2.65
CA GLY A 109 3.20 -11.77 -3.51
C GLY A 109 3.76 -10.70 -4.46
N PHE A 110 3.00 -9.62 -4.72
CA PHE A 110 3.44 -8.52 -5.59
C PHE A 110 4.69 -7.81 -5.06
N VAL A 111 4.92 -7.85 -3.74
CA VAL A 111 6.12 -7.28 -3.11
C VAL A 111 7.44 -7.91 -3.55
N ASN A 112 7.38 -9.11 -4.16
CA ASN A 112 8.55 -9.79 -4.71
C ASN A 112 8.91 -9.33 -6.12
N ASP A 113 8.03 -8.56 -6.77
CA ASP A 113 8.26 -8.00 -8.08
C ASP A 113 8.88 -6.61 -7.92
N GLY A 114 10.13 -6.52 -7.46
CA GLY A 114 10.75 -5.24 -7.08
C GLY A 114 10.96 -4.26 -8.23
N LEU A 115 10.86 -4.74 -9.48
CA LEU A 115 10.87 -3.92 -10.69
C LEU A 115 9.54 -3.20 -10.92
N PHE A 116 8.43 -3.84 -10.56
CA PHE A 116 7.09 -3.29 -10.78
C PHE A 116 6.41 -2.82 -9.49
N CYS A 117 6.76 -3.35 -8.32
CA CYS A 117 6.34 -2.90 -7.01
C CYS A 117 7.26 -1.76 -6.58
N GLU A 118 6.95 -0.56 -7.08
CA GLU A 118 7.78 0.63 -6.85
C GLU A 118 7.64 1.15 -5.41
N TRP A 119 6.46 0.99 -4.81
CA TRP A 119 6.17 1.38 -3.43
C TRP A 119 5.31 0.34 -2.72
N ALA A 120 5.52 0.19 -1.41
CA ALA A 120 4.58 -0.52 -0.56
C ALA A 120 4.35 0.23 0.75
N TYR A 121 3.11 0.25 1.21
CA TYR A 121 2.69 0.92 2.43
C TYR A 121 2.08 -0.10 3.35
N VAL A 122 2.58 -0.20 4.59
CA VAL A 122 2.00 -1.07 5.61
C VAL A 122 1.46 -0.20 6.73
N VAL A 123 0.13 -0.18 6.85
CA VAL A 123 -0.57 0.37 8.01
C VAL A 123 -0.57 -0.70 9.09
N ASP A 124 0.35 -0.60 10.05
CA ASP A 124 0.42 -1.52 11.18
C ASP A 124 -0.45 -0.99 12.33
N LEU A 125 -1.61 -1.61 12.50
CA LEU A 125 -2.60 -1.26 13.52
C LEU A 125 -2.28 -1.85 14.90
N ASP A 126 -1.36 -2.81 14.97
CA ASP A 126 -0.90 -3.39 16.24
C ASP A 126 0.13 -2.47 16.92
N LYS A 127 1.02 -1.87 16.12
CA LYS A 127 2.04 -0.91 16.58
C LYS A 127 1.63 0.55 16.41
N GLU A 128 0.57 0.81 15.66
CA GLU A 128 0.09 2.15 15.30
C GLU A 128 1.16 2.98 14.55
N VAL A 129 1.77 2.35 13.54
CA VAL A 129 2.79 2.95 12.67
C VAL A 129 2.42 2.78 11.19
N LEU A 130 2.82 3.75 10.37
CA LEU A 130 2.86 3.65 8.92
C LEU A 130 4.30 3.31 8.50
N GLU A 131 4.49 2.13 7.93
CA GLU A 131 5.76 1.73 7.34
C GLU A 131 5.71 1.98 5.83
N VAL A 132 6.71 2.68 5.31
CA VAL A 132 6.84 3.00 3.89
C VAL A 132 8.05 2.27 3.32
N TYR A 133 7.80 1.53 2.25
CA TYR A 133 8.78 0.72 1.55
C TYR A 133 8.94 1.19 0.11
N ALA A 134 10.15 1.11 -0.41
CA ALA A 134 10.44 1.35 -1.82
C ALA A 134 10.95 0.09 -2.51
N GLY A 135 10.62 -0.02 -3.80
CA GLY A 135 11.12 -1.03 -4.72
C GLY A 135 12.58 -0.80 -5.12
N GLN A 136 13.08 -1.64 -6.00
CA GLN A 136 14.50 -1.76 -6.29
C GLN A 136 15.16 -0.42 -6.70
N PHE A 137 14.56 0.30 -7.66
CA PHE A 137 15.09 1.59 -8.12
C PHE A 137 15.09 2.67 -7.02
N GLY A 138 14.10 2.64 -6.12
CA GLY A 138 14.06 3.57 -5.00
C GLY A 138 15.19 3.30 -4.00
N LEU A 139 15.50 2.03 -3.76
CA LEU A 139 16.56 1.61 -2.85
C LEU A 139 17.96 1.87 -3.43
N GLU A 140 18.17 1.57 -4.71
CA GLU A 140 19.45 1.79 -5.40
C GLU A 140 19.86 3.27 -5.34
N ARG A 141 18.92 4.20 -5.58
CA ARG A 141 19.16 5.64 -5.44
C ARG A 141 19.55 6.08 -4.02
N ARG A 142 19.28 5.25 -3.02
CA ARG A 142 19.62 5.49 -1.60
C ARG A 142 20.80 4.63 -1.12
N GLY A 143 21.43 3.86 -2.01
CA GLY A 143 22.48 2.91 -1.64
C GLY A 143 22.02 1.79 -0.70
N MET A 144 20.73 1.47 -0.70
CA MET A 144 20.13 0.45 0.16
C MET A 144 19.89 -0.85 -0.63
N SER A 145 19.93 -1.99 0.05
CA SER A 145 19.52 -3.29 -0.51
C SER A 145 18.09 -3.63 -0.14
N GLY A 146 17.37 -4.29 -1.04
CA GLY A 146 16.02 -4.80 -0.78
C GLY A 146 15.98 -5.94 0.24
N GLY A 147 14.76 -6.28 0.66
CA GLY A 147 14.50 -7.30 1.66
C GLY A 147 13.90 -6.68 2.91
N ALA A 148 12.74 -7.18 3.29
CA ALA A 148 12.01 -6.75 4.47
C ALA A 148 11.54 -7.98 5.26
N GLU A 149 12.04 -8.09 6.50
CA GLU A 149 11.61 -9.06 7.51
C GLU A 149 10.08 -9.17 7.59
N ARG A 150 9.41 -8.03 7.41
CA ARG A 150 7.96 -7.86 7.37
C ARG A 150 7.25 -8.78 6.37
N PHE A 151 7.89 -9.12 5.25
CA PHE A 151 7.34 -9.92 4.14
C PHE A 151 7.99 -11.30 4.02
N LYS A 152 8.64 -11.81 5.07
CA LYS A 152 9.28 -13.14 5.07
C LYS A 152 8.37 -14.27 4.63
N GLU A 153 7.10 -14.24 5.03
CA GLU A 153 6.11 -15.27 4.69
C GLU A 153 5.87 -15.42 3.19
N VAL A 154 6.17 -14.38 2.39
CA VAL A 154 6.03 -14.39 0.93
C VAL A 154 7.37 -14.41 0.20
N GLY A 155 8.50 -14.64 0.89
CA GLY A 155 9.83 -14.70 0.28
C GLY A 155 10.75 -13.52 0.64
N GLY A 156 10.35 -12.68 1.60
CA GLY A 156 11.16 -11.57 2.10
C GLY A 156 10.97 -10.25 1.35
N GLY A 157 10.32 -10.28 0.17
CA GLY A 157 10.10 -9.10 -0.67
C GLY A 157 11.38 -8.55 -1.30
N GLN A 158 11.23 -7.88 -2.45
CA GLN A 158 12.32 -7.12 -3.06
C GLN A 158 12.28 -5.62 -2.70
N VAL A 159 11.22 -5.19 -2.01
CA VAL A 159 11.14 -3.85 -1.42
C VAL A 159 11.96 -3.77 -0.13
N GLY A 160 12.32 -2.55 0.25
CA GLY A 160 13.09 -2.25 1.46
C GLY A 160 12.41 -1.15 2.27
N LEU A 161 12.45 -1.27 3.60
CA LEU A 161 11.86 -0.29 4.51
C LEU A 161 12.65 1.02 4.43
N LEU A 162 11.97 2.11 4.08
CA LEU A 162 12.55 3.45 4.11
C LEU A 162 12.33 4.12 5.46
N GLN A 163 11.09 4.10 5.95
CA GLN A 163 10.74 4.76 7.20
C GLN A 163 9.56 4.09 7.88
N SER A 164 9.55 4.12 9.21
CA SER A 164 8.41 3.76 10.05
C SER A 164 8.01 4.98 10.88
N ILE A 165 6.79 5.47 10.69
CA ILE A 165 6.29 6.71 11.30
C ILE A 165 5.13 6.35 12.22
N SER A 166 5.18 6.77 13.48
CA SER A 166 4.06 6.64 14.42
C SER A 166 2.85 7.43 13.92
N PHE A 167 1.63 6.92 14.14
CA PHE A 167 0.41 7.67 13.80
C PHE A 167 0.32 9.03 14.53
N ALA A 168 0.96 9.15 15.69
CA ALA A 168 1.03 10.41 16.43
C ALA A 168 1.97 11.45 15.80
N ASP A 169 2.93 11.00 14.99
CA ASP A 169 3.99 11.81 14.39
C ASP A 169 3.83 11.94 12.87
N LEU A 170 2.63 11.63 12.35
CA LEU A 170 2.34 11.77 10.93
C LEU A 170 2.36 13.24 10.48
N PRO A 171 2.97 13.55 9.32
CA PRO A 171 2.96 14.90 8.76
C PRO A 171 1.54 15.42 8.51
N ASN A 172 1.35 16.73 8.65
CA ASN A 172 0.04 17.37 8.42
C ASN A 172 -0.10 17.92 7.01
N THR A 173 0.98 17.96 6.23
CA THR A 173 1.00 18.41 4.85
C THR A 173 1.70 17.41 3.93
N CYS A 174 1.33 17.42 2.65
CA CYS A 174 1.90 16.53 1.65
C CYS A 174 3.41 16.75 1.46
N GLY A 175 3.84 18.02 1.40
CA GLY A 175 5.25 18.37 1.24
C GLY A 175 6.13 17.86 2.39
N GLU A 176 5.68 18.00 3.64
CA GLU A 176 6.41 17.43 4.80
C GLU A 176 6.55 15.90 4.71
N PHE A 177 5.54 15.21 4.15
CA PHE A 177 5.59 13.76 3.96
C PHE A 177 6.53 13.35 2.82
N GLU A 178 6.50 14.09 1.71
CA GLU A 178 7.40 13.88 0.56
C GLU A 178 8.87 14.06 0.95
N GLU A 179 9.18 15.10 1.73
CA GLU A 179 10.54 15.41 2.19
C GLU A 179 11.20 14.26 2.96
N LEU A 180 10.41 13.43 3.66
CA LEU A 180 10.93 12.23 4.35
C LEU A 180 11.52 11.20 3.38
N PHE A 181 11.13 11.27 2.12
CA PHE A 181 11.56 10.35 1.08
C PHE A 181 12.26 11.06 -0.07
N ALA A 182 12.60 12.34 0.03
CA ALA A 182 13.43 12.99 -0.97
C ALA A 182 14.80 12.27 -1.03
N VAL A 183 15.25 11.94 -2.24
CA VAL A 183 16.65 11.52 -2.44
C VAL A 183 17.43 12.81 -2.61
N ALA A 184 18.54 12.97 -1.88
CA ALA A 184 19.45 14.08 -2.13
C ALA A 184 19.90 14.00 -3.60
N GLU A 185 19.64 15.05 -4.38
CA GLU A 185 20.25 15.18 -5.70
C GLU A 185 21.76 15.21 -5.47
N CYS A 186 22.47 14.21 -6.01
CA CYS A 186 23.90 14.32 -6.13
C CYS A 186 24.13 15.43 -7.15
N ASP A 187 24.58 16.59 -6.71
CA ASP A 187 25.04 17.66 -7.60
C ASP A 187 26.11 17.06 -8.54
N GLU A 188 25.73 16.75 -9.78
CA GLU A 188 26.69 16.55 -10.87
C GLU A 188 27.24 17.92 -11.28
N GLU A 189 28.01 18.55 -10.40
CA GLU A 189 28.91 19.66 -10.75
C GLU A 189 30.36 19.23 -10.50
N ALA A 190 30.96 18.55 -11.49
CA ALA A 190 32.40 18.35 -11.71
C ALA A 190 32.55 17.42 -12.93
N GLU A 191 33.16 17.71 -14.08
CA GLU A 191 34.14 18.72 -14.48
C GLU A 191 33.90 19.03 -15.98
N GLU A 192 33.58 20.28 -16.32
CA GLU A 192 34.02 20.85 -17.60
C GLU A 192 35.48 21.22 -17.41
N ASP A 193 36.40 20.30 -17.70
CA ASP A 193 37.79 20.64 -17.99
C ASP A 193 38.47 19.45 -18.68
N THR A 194 38.43 19.41 -20.02
CA THR A 194 39.62 19.31 -20.90
C THR A 194 39.25 19.36 -22.39
#